data_AF-M7CY07-F1
#
_entry.id   AF-M7CY07-F1
#
_cell.length_a   1.000
_cell.length_b   1.000
_cell.length_c   1.000
_cell.angle_alpha   90.00
_cell.angle_beta   90.00
_cell.angle_gamma   90.00
#
_symmetry.space_group_name_H-M   'P 1'
#
loop_
_entity.id
_entity.type
_entity.pdbx_description
1 polymer ?
#
loop_
_entity_poly.entity_id
_entity_poly.type
_entity_poly.pdbx_seq_one_letter_code
_entity_poly.pdbx_strand_id
1 'polypeptide(L)'
;MHKDLVAKLRADFPLLMHQGEENSFTRFGIEAGLGWFPIIYELFAVCEDIQQRTGKAVQISQIKEKFGSLRLYVNLPVDLMEEDIIEAIFESLSTKICDICGEPGSLGSIDGYWCTRCPDHRDMSSYSVDDERDLLKATRDRFIDYTREGLDTYGICYIRAERSGKDDGNAALKVYKLPDRILSLRDKSLIEQCDVSEHAGSPESLQEIVRDLKSKHKLLGCSDGSDEGRAVLDRL
;
A
#
# COMPACT_ATOMS: atom_id res chain seq x y z
N MET A 1 -11.91 -19.74 -4.86
CA MET A 1 -11.99 -18.90 -3.64
C MET A 1 -10.97 -19.41 -2.62
N HIS A 2 -10.09 -18.53 -2.16
CA HIS A 2 -8.85 -18.81 -1.41
C HIS A 2 -9.05 -19.22 0.06
N LYS A 3 -9.87 -20.24 0.33
CA LYS A 3 -10.30 -20.60 1.69
C LYS A 3 -9.14 -20.83 2.67
N ASP A 4 -8.10 -21.53 2.25
CA ASP A 4 -6.97 -21.89 3.13
C ASP A 4 -6.10 -20.66 3.48
N LEU A 5 -5.93 -19.71 2.55
CA LEU A 5 -5.18 -18.48 2.79
C LEU A 5 -5.91 -17.58 3.79
N VAL A 6 -7.23 -17.47 3.63
CA VAL A 6 -8.09 -16.75 4.57
C VAL A 6 -8.11 -17.45 5.94
N ALA A 7 -8.04 -18.78 5.98
CA ALA A 7 -7.91 -19.52 7.23
C ALA A 7 -6.58 -19.23 7.95
N LYS A 8 -5.46 -19.14 7.21
CA LYS A 8 -4.19 -18.66 7.77
C LYS A 8 -4.30 -17.26 8.35
N LEU A 9 -4.82 -16.29 7.59
CA LEU A 9 -4.99 -14.92 8.10
C LEU A 9 -5.89 -14.89 9.36
N ARG A 10 -6.90 -15.75 9.44
CA ARG A 10 -7.75 -15.89 10.64
C ARG A 10 -7.01 -16.51 11.83
N ALA A 11 -6.11 -17.46 11.59
CA ALA A 11 -5.31 -18.07 12.64
C ALA A 11 -4.27 -17.09 13.19
N ASP A 12 -3.60 -16.35 12.31
CA ASP A 12 -2.51 -15.45 12.67
C ASP A 12 -3.04 -14.10 13.21
N PHE A 13 -4.18 -13.61 12.69
CA PHE A 13 -4.77 -12.31 13.05
C PHE A 13 -6.26 -12.42 13.45
N PRO A 14 -6.59 -13.18 14.50
CA PRO A 14 -7.98 -13.48 14.86
C PRO A 14 -8.81 -12.22 15.13
N LEU A 15 -8.25 -11.21 15.80
CA LEU A 15 -8.99 -9.98 16.13
C LEU A 15 -9.37 -9.17 14.88
N LEU A 16 -8.48 -9.08 13.89
CA LEU A 16 -8.76 -8.37 12.64
C LEU A 16 -9.76 -9.15 11.77
N MET A 17 -9.73 -10.48 11.83
CA MET A 17 -10.61 -11.34 11.04
C MET A 17 -12.01 -11.53 11.64
N HIS A 18 -12.20 -11.09 12.89
CA HIS A 18 -13.47 -11.17 13.64
C HIS A 18 -14.06 -9.78 13.94
N GLN A 19 -14.12 -8.89 12.94
CA GLN A 19 -14.68 -7.52 13.04
C GLN A 19 -16.24 -7.48 13.07
N GLY A 20 -16.93 -8.54 13.51
CA GLY A 20 -18.40 -8.65 13.55
C GLY A 20 -18.98 -9.81 12.73
N GLU A 21 -20.28 -10.08 12.88
CA GLU A 21 -21.00 -11.23 12.27
C GLU A 21 -21.15 -11.13 10.74
N GLU A 22 -21.26 -9.92 10.20
CA GLU A 22 -21.29 -9.64 8.74
C GLU A 22 -20.11 -8.73 8.33
N ASN A 23 -18.89 -9.15 8.66
CA ASN A 23 -17.71 -8.38 8.30
C ASN A 23 -17.38 -8.51 6.79
N SER A 24 -16.58 -7.57 6.28
CA SER A 24 -16.23 -7.49 4.87
C SER A 24 -15.58 -8.75 4.29
N PHE A 25 -14.87 -9.53 5.10
CA PHE A 25 -14.28 -10.79 4.66
C PHE A 25 -15.33 -11.89 4.41
N THR A 26 -16.43 -11.89 5.15
CA THR A 26 -17.56 -12.79 4.86
C THR A 26 -18.36 -12.34 3.64
N ARG A 27 -18.49 -11.02 3.44
CA ARG A 27 -19.28 -10.43 2.35
C ARG A 27 -18.57 -10.43 0.99
N PHE A 28 -17.31 -10.02 0.96
CA PHE A 28 -16.52 -9.83 -0.27
C PHE A 28 -15.32 -10.78 -0.36
N GLY A 29 -14.79 -11.21 0.79
CA GLY A 29 -13.52 -11.92 0.84
C GLY A 29 -12.35 -10.98 0.55
N ILE A 30 -11.24 -11.56 0.10
CA ILE A 30 -10.07 -10.85 -0.41
C ILE A 30 -10.08 -11.01 -1.93
N GLU A 31 -10.30 -9.91 -2.64
CA GLU A 31 -10.48 -9.88 -4.09
C GLU A 31 -9.15 -9.52 -4.78
N ALA A 32 -8.11 -10.30 -4.49
CA ALA A 32 -6.74 -10.06 -4.95
C ALA A 32 -6.07 -11.36 -5.41
N GLY A 33 -5.11 -11.25 -6.31
CA GLY A 33 -4.34 -12.39 -6.81
C GLY A 33 -3.49 -13.06 -5.73
N LEU A 34 -3.21 -14.36 -5.91
CA LEU A 34 -2.44 -15.18 -4.96
C LEU A 34 -1.08 -14.60 -4.61
N GLY A 35 -0.40 -14.04 -5.60
CA GLY A 35 0.94 -13.49 -5.43
C GLY A 35 0.99 -12.26 -4.52
N TRP A 36 -0.15 -11.61 -4.25
CA TRP A 36 -0.22 -10.49 -3.31
C TRP A 36 -0.55 -10.90 -1.87
N PHE A 37 -0.82 -12.18 -1.59
CA PHE A 37 -1.09 -12.59 -0.22
C PHE A 37 0.05 -12.31 0.77
N PRO A 38 1.35 -12.44 0.43
CA PRO A 38 2.44 -12.01 1.32
C PRO A 38 2.37 -10.53 1.70
N ILE A 39 2.15 -9.62 0.74
CA ILE A 39 2.04 -8.19 1.08
C ILE A 39 0.72 -7.89 1.83
N ILE A 40 -0.35 -8.64 1.57
CA ILE A 40 -1.59 -8.55 2.39
C ILE A 40 -1.33 -9.03 3.82
N TYR A 41 -0.49 -10.04 4.04
CA TYR A 41 -0.09 -10.46 5.38
C TYR A 41 0.62 -9.33 6.13
N GLU A 42 1.53 -8.63 5.46
CA GLU A 42 2.21 -7.47 6.04
C GLU A 42 1.22 -6.34 6.38
N LEU A 43 0.17 -6.13 5.59
CA LEU A 43 -0.92 -5.20 5.93
C LEU A 43 -1.59 -5.60 7.24
N PHE A 44 -1.95 -6.87 7.40
CA PHE A 44 -2.55 -7.36 8.65
C PHE A 44 -1.61 -7.20 9.84
N ALA A 45 -0.31 -7.48 9.66
CA ALA A 45 0.69 -7.30 10.70
C ALA A 45 0.87 -5.81 11.09
N VAL A 46 0.85 -4.90 10.13
CA VAL A 46 0.86 -3.45 10.38
C VAL A 46 -0.41 -3.00 11.12
N CYS A 47 -1.58 -3.48 10.71
CA CYS A 47 -2.84 -3.20 11.39
C CYS A 47 -2.84 -3.72 12.84
N GLU A 48 -2.33 -4.93 13.07
CA GLU A 48 -2.23 -5.51 14.41
C GLU A 48 -1.26 -4.71 15.29
N ASP A 49 -0.10 -4.32 14.77
CA ASP A 49 0.85 -3.46 15.46
C ASP A 49 0.22 -2.14 15.90
N ILE A 50 -0.52 -1.49 14.99
CA ILE A 50 -1.24 -0.24 15.30
C ILE A 50 -2.29 -0.47 16.37
N GLN A 51 -3.08 -1.54 16.27
CA GLN A 51 -4.10 -1.88 17.25
C GLN A 51 -3.48 -2.13 18.64
N GLN A 52 -2.35 -2.84 18.71
CA GLN A 52 -1.63 -3.11 19.95
C GLN A 52 -1.01 -1.84 20.54
N ARG A 53 -0.37 -1.01 19.72
CA ARG A 53 0.24 0.26 20.13
C ARG A 53 -0.79 1.25 20.67
N THR A 54 -1.91 1.39 19.99
CA THR A 54 -2.94 2.39 20.31
C THR A 54 -3.97 1.90 21.32
N GLY A 55 -4.08 0.58 21.50
CA GLY A 55 -5.14 -0.04 22.30
C GLY A 55 -6.55 0.12 21.70
N LYS A 56 -6.66 0.56 20.44
CA LYS A 56 -7.92 0.85 19.75
C LYS A 56 -8.12 -0.10 18.59
N ALA A 57 -9.37 -0.45 18.32
CA ALA A 57 -9.71 -1.37 17.24
C ALA A 57 -9.35 -0.78 15.86
N VAL A 58 -8.80 -1.63 14.99
CA VAL A 58 -8.61 -1.37 13.57
C VAL A 58 -9.71 -2.06 12.77
N GLN A 59 -10.16 -1.43 11.68
CA GLN A 59 -11.11 -2.01 10.73
C GLN A 59 -10.50 -2.15 9.33
N ILE A 60 -10.71 -3.31 8.69
CA ILE A 60 -10.36 -3.54 7.29
C ILE A 60 -11.67 -3.79 6.53
N SER A 61 -12.10 -2.80 5.77
CA SER A 61 -13.41 -2.80 5.11
C SER A 61 -13.39 -3.44 3.73
N GLN A 62 -12.28 -3.44 3.00
CA GLN A 62 -12.15 -4.18 1.74
C GLN A 62 -10.67 -4.23 1.31
N ILE A 63 -10.27 -5.35 0.70
CA ILE A 63 -9.01 -5.50 -0.02
C ILE A 63 -9.36 -6.03 -1.40
N LYS A 64 -9.01 -5.28 -2.44
CA LYS A 64 -9.27 -5.69 -3.82
C LYS A 64 -8.19 -5.26 -4.78
N GLU A 65 -8.15 -5.89 -5.94
CA GLU A 65 -7.44 -5.39 -7.09
C GLU A 65 -8.22 -4.24 -7.74
N LYS A 66 -7.49 -3.19 -8.16
CA LYS A 66 -8.00 -2.14 -9.02
C LYS A 66 -6.89 -1.63 -9.93
N PHE A 67 -7.08 -1.74 -11.24
CA PHE A 67 -6.10 -1.32 -12.26
C PHE A 67 -4.70 -1.92 -12.05
N GLY A 68 -4.61 -3.21 -11.70
CA GLY A 68 -3.35 -3.90 -11.50
C GLY A 68 -2.57 -3.53 -10.23
N SER A 69 -3.18 -2.80 -9.29
CA SER A 69 -2.66 -2.58 -7.94
C SER A 69 -3.68 -3.04 -6.88
N LEU A 70 -3.22 -3.19 -5.63
CA LEU A 70 -4.12 -3.26 -4.49
C LEU A 70 -4.84 -1.92 -4.30
N ARG A 71 -6.08 -2.02 -3.82
CA ARG A 71 -6.88 -0.95 -3.26
C ARG A 71 -7.34 -1.39 -1.88
N LEU A 72 -6.99 -0.58 -0.89
CA LEU A 72 -7.31 -0.82 0.50
C LEU A 72 -8.43 0.12 0.95
N TYR A 73 -9.26 -0.35 1.87
CA TYR A 73 -10.19 0.49 2.61
C TYR A 73 -10.04 0.11 4.07
N VAL A 74 -9.22 0.87 4.79
CA VAL A 74 -8.99 0.65 6.22
C VAL A 74 -9.55 1.81 7.03
N ASN A 75 -9.66 1.61 8.34
CA ASN A 75 -9.88 2.67 9.30
C ASN A 75 -8.94 2.36 10.47
N LEU A 76 -7.89 3.15 10.57
CA LEU A 76 -6.81 3.00 11.52
C LEU A 76 -6.96 4.08 12.61
N PRO A 77 -6.74 3.74 13.88
CA PRO A 77 -6.82 4.69 15.00
C PRO A 77 -5.56 5.59 15.08
N VAL A 78 -5.17 6.20 13.98
CA VAL A 78 -3.96 7.04 13.79
C VAL A 78 -4.33 8.38 13.16
N ASP A 79 -3.34 9.26 12.95
CA ASP A 79 -3.56 10.47 12.15
C ASP A 79 -3.88 10.11 10.70
N LEU A 80 -4.77 10.87 10.05
CA LEU A 80 -5.16 10.63 8.65
C LEU A 80 -3.95 10.60 7.71
N MET A 81 -2.91 11.39 7.98
CA MET A 81 -1.67 11.34 7.23
C MET A 81 -0.98 9.99 7.34
N GLU A 82 -0.90 9.42 8.55
CA GLU A 82 -0.25 8.14 8.77
C GLU A 82 -1.02 7.03 8.02
N GLU A 83 -2.35 7.06 8.06
CA GLU A 83 -3.21 6.17 7.28
C GLU A 83 -3.00 6.32 5.77
N ASP A 84 -3.03 7.55 5.25
CA ASP A 84 -2.81 7.86 3.83
C ASP A 84 -1.45 7.32 3.34
N ILE A 85 -0.40 7.48 4.14
CA ILE A 85 0.94 6.99 3.80
C ILE A 85 0.96 5.46 3.78
N ILE A 86 0.36 4.82 4.79
CA ILE A 86 0.29 3.35 4.87
C ILE A 86 -0.44 2.81 3.63
N GLU A 87 -1.62 3.33 3.31
CA GLU A 87 -2.36 2.91 2.12
C GLU A 87 -1.52 3.07 0.85
N ALA A 88 -0.89 4.24 0.66
CA ALA A 88 -0.07 4.52 -0.50
C ALA A 88 1.14 3.58 -0.64
N ILE A 89 1.78 3.18 0.47
CA ILE A 89 2.88 2.20 0.47
C ILE A 89 2.37 0.86 -0.10
N PHE A 90 1.29 0.33 0.44
CA PHE A 90 0.75 -0.96 0.01
C PHE A 90 0.26 -0.94 -1.44
N GLU A 91 -0.43 0.12 -1.87
CA GLU A 91 -0.83 0.29 -3.27
C GLU A 91 0.41 0.32 -4.17
N SER A 92 1.43 1.10 -3.82
CA SER A 92 2.66 1.23 -4.60
C SER A 92 3.44 -0.08 -4.70
N LEU A 93 3.67 -0.77 -3.59
CA LEU A 93 4.43 -2.01 -3.54
C LEU A 93 3.73 -3.13 -4.32
N SER A 94 2.41 -3.19 -4.30
CA SER A 94 1.66 -4.18 -5.09
C SER A 94 1.93 -4.07 -6.60
N THR A 95 2.23 -2.87 -7.13
CA THR A 95 2.60 -2.66 -8.55
C THR A 95 3.97 -3.22 -8.94
N LYS A 96 4.69 -3.79 -7.97
CA LYS A 96 6.02 -4.40 -8.12
C LYS A 96 6.02 -5.89 -7.84
N ILE A 97 4.87 -6.48 -7.52
CA ILE A 97 4.74 -7.88 -7.13
C ILE A 97 3.78 -8.54 -8.13
N CYS A 98 4.18 -9.67 -8.70
CA CYS A 98 3.31 -10.41 -9.58
C CYS A 98 2.07 -10.90 -8.82
N ASP A 99 0.86 -10.57 -9.28
CA ASP A 99 -0.39 -10.97 -8.62
C ASP A 99 -0.72 -12.48 -8.79
N ILE A 100 -0.01 -13.21 -9.66
CA ILE A 100 -0.11 -14.68 -9.75
C ILE A 100 0.85 -15.36 -8.76
N CYS A 101 2.15 -15.07 -8.83
CA CYS A 101 3.17 -15.87 -8.14
C CYS A 101 3.94 -15.14 -7.03
N GLY A 102 3.79 -13.81 -6.88
CA GLY A 102 4.50 -13.05 -5.85
C GLY A 102 5.94 -12.66 -6.20
N GLU A 103 6.48 -13.11 -7.33
CA GLU A 103 7.81 -12.70 -7.81
C GLU A 103 7.84 -11.24 -8.26
N PRO A 104 9.01 -10.60 -8.37
CA PRO A 104 9.14 -9.24 -8.88
C PRO A 104 8.42 -9.04 -10.22
N GLY A 105 7.51 -8.07 -10.23
CA GLY A 105 6.60 -7.80 -11.33
C GLY A 105 6.61 -6.33 -11.77
N SER A 106 5.93 -6.08 -12.87
CA SER A 106 5.72 -4.74 -13.39
C SER A 106 4.25 -4.55 -13.78
N LEU A 107 3.69 -3.41 -13.39
CA LEU A 107 2.37 -2.99 -13.82
C LEU A 107 2.35 -2.82 -15.35
N GLY A 108 1.34 -3.40 -16.00
CA GLY A 108 1.09 -3.26 -17.42
C GLY A 108 -0.36 -3.56 -17.76
N SER A 109 -0.66 -3.64 -19.06
CA SER A 109 -1.98 -4.00 -19.56
C SER A 109 -1.88 -5.10 -20.60
N ILE A 110 -2.72 -6.13 -20.48
CA ILE A 110 -2.92 -7.19 -21.46
C ILE A 110 -4.31 -6.97 -22.06
N ASP A 111 -4.38 -6.66 -23.36
CA ASP A 111 -5.65 -6.41 -24.06
C ASP A 111 -6.61 -5.45 -23.34
N GLY A 112 -6.05 -4.40 -22.72
CA GLY A 112 -6.80 -3.38 -21.97
C GLY A 112 -7.14 -3.75 -20.53
N TYR A 113 -6.81 -4.97 -20.08
CA TYR A 113 -6.88 -5.37 -18.68
C TYR A 113 -5.56 -5.05 -17.96
N TRP A 114 -5.62 -4.21 -16.93
CA TRP A 114 -4.45 -3.82 -16.14
C TRP A 114 -4.14 -4.86 -15.07
N CYS A 115 -2.88 -5.31 -15.02
CA CYS A 115 -2.38 -6.27 -14.03
C CYS A 115 -0.88 -6.05 -13.76
N THR A 116 -0.38 -6.53 -12.62
CA THR A 116 1.06 -6.52 -12.32
C THR A 116 1.63 -7.91 -12.43
N ARG A 117 2.46 -8.16 -13.45
CA ARG A 117 2.98 -9.49 -13.76
C ARG A 117 4.51 -9.51 -13.81
N CYS A 118 5.10 -10.63 -13.42
CA CYS A 118 6.50 -10.92 -13.74
C CYS A 118 6.63 -11.30 -15.23
N PRO A 119 7.85 -11.38 -15.79
CA PRO A 119 8.05 -11.77 -17.19
C PRO A 119 7.37 -13.09 -17.58
N ASP A 120 7.39 -14.08 -16.68
CA ASP A 120 6.82 -15.41 -16.95
C ASP A 120 5.29 -15.39 -17.03
N HIS A 121 4.63 -14.46 -16.33
CA HIS A 121 3.17 -14.33 -16.29
C HIS A 121 2.63 -13.18 -17.13
N ARG A 122 3.48 -12.54 -17.96
CA ARG A 122 3.13 -11.27 -18.62
C ARG A 122 2.01 -11.39 -19.64
N ASP A 123 1.91 -12.54 -20.29
CA ASP A 123 0.90 -12.81 -21.33
C ASP A 123 -0.22 -13.73 -20.82
N MET A 124 -0.23 -14.06 -19.52
CA MET A 124 -1.27 -14.91 -18.94
C MET A 124 -2.52 -14.09 -18.64
N SER A 125 -3.61 -14.44 -19.33
CA SER A 125 -4.95 -14.06 -18.89
C SER A 125 -5.34 -14.89 -17.67
N SER A 126 -6.14 -14.35 -16.76
CA SER A 126 -6.56 -14.98 -15.50
C SER A 126 -7.49 -16.22 -15.63
N TYR A 127 -7.55 -16.85 -16.82
CA TYR A 127 -8.51 -17.89 -17.19
C TYR A 127 -7.91 -19.08 -17.95
N SER A 128 -6.59 -19.30 -17.93
CA SER A 128 -5.98 -20.44 -18.64
C SER A 128 -6.08 -21.73 -17.81
N VAL A 129 -7.21 -22.42 -18.00
CA VAL A 129 -7.59 -23.66 -17.32
C VAL A 129 -6.69 -24.81 -17.79
N ASP A 130 -5.60 -25.09 -17.07
CA ASP A 130 -5.08 -26.42 -16.71
C ASP A 130 -3.62 -26.34 -16.18
N ASP A 131 -2.78 -25.45 -16.72
CA ASP A 131 -1.39 -25.22 -16.28
C ASP A 131 -1.29 -24.43 -14.96
N GLU A 132 -2.39 -23.81 -14.54
CA GLU A 132 -2.45 -22.97 -13.35
C GLU A 132 -2.49 -23.77 -12.03
N ARG A 133 -2.93 -25.04 -12.03
CA ARG A 133 -3.20 -25.76 -10.76
C ARG A 133 -1.96 -25.94 -9.91
N ASP A 134 -0.83 -26.32 -10.51
CA ASP A 134 0.40 -26.61 -9.79
C ASP A 134 1.15 -25.31 -9.41
N LEU A 135 1.11 -24.30 -10.27
CA LEU A 135 1.63 -22.95 -9.97
C LEU A 135 0.87 -22.27 -8.81
N LEU A 136 -0.46 -22.30 -8.87
CA LEU A 136 -1.32 -21.74 -7.83
C LEU A 136 -1.18 -22.56 -6.52
N LYS A 137 -0.89 -23.86 -6.62
CA LYS A 137 -0.57 -24.70 -5.45
C LYS A 137 0.77 -24.29 -4.84
N ALA A 138 1.83 -24.15 -5.62
CA ALA A 138 3.14 -23.75 -5.10
C ALA A 138 3.10 -22.34 -4.46
N THR A 139 2.37 -21.40 -5.06
CA THR A 139 2.20 -20.06 -4.48
C THR A 139 1.37 -20.10 -3.20
N ARG A 140 0.32 -20.94 -3.16
CA ARG A 140 -0.44 -21.19 -1.93
C ARG A 140 0.43 -21.78 -0.84
N ASP A 141 1.19 -22.83 -1.13
CA ASP A 141 2.01 -23.53 -0.14
C ASP A 141 3.07 -22.56 0.44
N ARG A 142 3.72 -21.76 -0.41
CA ARG A 142 4.62 -20.67 0.03
C ARG A 142 3.93 -19.68 0.96
N PHE A 143 2.68 -19.31 0.71
CA PHE A 143 1.95 -18.41 1.60
C PHE A 143 1.58 -19.07 2.94
N ILE A 144 1.23 -20.36 2.95
CA ILE A 144 0.85 -21.05 4.20
C ILE A 144 2.00 -20.98 5.22
N ASP A 145 3.23 -21.15 4.74
CA ASP A 145 4.45 -21.07 5.56
C ASP A 145 4.98 -19.63 5.71
N TYR A 146 4.34 -18.64 5.10
CA TYR A 146 4.77 -17.25 5.19
C TYR A 146 4.72 -16.74 6.63
N THR A 147 5.79 -16.08 7.03
CA THR A 147 5.89 -15.37 8.30
C THR A 147 6.30 -13.95 8.02
N ARG A 148 6.04 -13.05 8.96
CA ARG A 148 6.30 -11.62 8.80
C ARG A 148 7.76 -11.36 8.39
N GLU A 149 7.94 -10.66 7.29
CA GLU A 149 9.25 -10.20 6.80
C GLU A 149 9.40 -8.67 6.90
N GLY A 150 8.29 -7.94 7.05
CA GLY A 150 8.26 -6.48 6.99
C GLY A 150 8.22 -5.95 5.54
N LEU A 151 8.11 -4.63 5.42
CA LEU A 151 7.99 -3.94 4.13
C LEU A 151 9.33 -3.36 3.70
N ASP A 152 9.75 -3.65 2.46
CA ASP A 152 10.86 -2.93 1.81
C ASP A 152 10.32 -1.61 1.24
N THR A 153 10.75 -0.50 1.82
CA THR A 153 10.33 0.86 1.46
C THR A 153 11.51 1.70 1.00
N TYR A 154 12.63 1.06 0.63
CA TYR A 154 13.85 1.72 0.20
C TYR A 154 13.58 2.74 -0.92
N GLY A 155 14.06 3.96 -0.69
CA GLY A 155 13.98 5.04 -1.67
C GLY A 155 12.55 5.55 -1.94
N ILE A 156 11.56 5.21 -1.12
CA ILE A 156 10.20 5.78 -1.21
C ILE A 156 10.12 7.05 -0.37
N CYS A 157 9.52 8.10 -0.95
CA CYS A 157 9.13 9.31 -0.22
C CYS A 157 7.65 9.58 -0.45
N TYR A 158 6.96 9.94 0.62
CA TYR A 158 5.60 10.47 0.55
C TYR A 158 5.64 12.00 0.66
N ILE A 159 4.87 12.69 -0.16
CA ILE A 159 4.75 14.15 -0.11
C ILE A 159 3.30 14.59 0.04
N ARG A 160 3.09 15.67 0.79
CA ARG A 160 1.78 16.35 0.86
C ARG A 160 1.95 17.83 0.58
N ALA A 161 1.23 18.31 -0.41
CA ALA A 161 1.14 19.73 -0.70
C ALA A 161 -0.17 20.30 -0.15
N GLU A 162 -0.09 21.40 0.57
CA GLU A 162 -1.23 22.09 1.17
C GLU A 162 -1.12 23.60 0.98
N ARG A 163 -2.25 24.31 1.02
CA ARG A 163 -2.22 25.78 1.02
C ARG A 163 -1.50 26.28 2.26
N SER A 164 -0.63 27.27 2.11
CA SER A 164 0.04 27.90 3.25
C SER A 164 -0.98 28.61 4.12
N GLY A 165 -1.00 28.30 5.42
CA GLY A 165 -1.84 29.02 6.38
C GLY A 165 -1.35 30.43 6.72
N LYS A 166 -0.17 30.84 6.23
CA LYS A 166 0.48 32.10 6.61
C LYS A 166 0.42 33.17 5.52
N ASP A 167 0.44 32.76 4.26
CA ASP A 167 0.54 33.67 3.11
C ASP A 167 -0.37 33.22 1.97
N ASP A 168 -1.22 34.13 1.48
CA ASP A 168 -2.14 33.87 0.37
C ASP A 168 -1.37 33.66 -0.95
N GLY A 169 -1.78 32.67 -1.74
CA GLY A 169 -1.11 32.27 -2.99
C GLY A 169 0.17 31.42 -2.82
N ASN A 170 0.57 31.11 -1.60
CA ASN A 170 1.69 30.20 -1.32
C ASN A 170 1.21 28.82 -0.86
N ALA A 171 2.08 27.83 -0.97
CA ALA A 171 1.85 26.48 -0.50
C ALA A 171 2.89 26.05 0.56
N ALA A 172 2.57 24.98 1.26
CA ALA A 172 3.48 24.19 2.08
C ALA A 172 3.59 22.78 1.50
N LEU A 173 4.80 22.23 1.52
CA LEU A 173 5.12 20.88 1.09
C LEU A 173 5.77 20.13 2.25
N LYS A 174 5.08 19.13 2.76
CA LYS A 174 5.63 18.17 3.73
C LYS A 174 6.18 16.96 2.99
N VAL A 175 7.39 16.55 3.34
CA VAL A 175 8.10 15.42 2.75
C VAL A 175 8.38 14.42 3.86
N TYR A 176 7.96 13.18 3.67
CA TYR A 176 8.19 12.05 4.56
C TYR A 176 9.07 11.05 3.82
N LYS A 177 10.36 11.00 4.15
CA LYS A 177 11.23 9.94 3.64
C LYS A 177 11.03 8.71 4.52
N LEU A 178 10.57 7.63 3.92
CA LEU A 178 10.31 6.39 4.63
C LEU A 178 11.64 5.75 5.06
N PRO A 179 11.67 4.97 6.16
CA PRO A 179 12.81 4.12 6.45
C PRO A 179 13.00 3.10 5.31
N ASP A 180 14.21 2.58 5.13
CA ASP A 180 14.47 1.60 4.08
C ASP A 180 13.65 0.30 4.25
N ARG A 181 13.33 -0.04 5.51
CA ARG A 181 12.48 -1.18 5.84
C ARG A 181 11.60 -0.87 7.04
N ILE A 182 10.32 -1.22 6.94
CA ILE A 182 9.36 -1.16 8.05
C ILE A 182 9.18 -2.58 8.59
N LEU A 183 9.81 -2.88 9.72
CA LEU A 183 9.68 -4.20 10.37
C LEU A 183 8.46 -4.27 11.29
N SER A 184 8.17 -3.18 12.02
CA SER A 184 7.05 -3.11 12.95
C SER A 184 6.63 -1.66 13.23
N LEU A 185 5.34 -1.46 13.50
CA LEU A 185 4.76 -0.21 14.01
C LEU A 185 4.26 -0.36 15.47
N ARG A 186 4.71 -1.41 16.18
CA ARG A 186 4.24 -1.73 17.54
C ARG A 186 4.75 -0.74 18.58
N ASP A 187 6.02 -0.34 18.45
CA ASP A 187 6.68 0.53 19.43
C ASP A 187 6.72 2.00 18.99
N LYS A 188 6.72 2.26 17.67
CA LYS A 188 6.80 3.60 17.08
C LYS A 188 5.85 3.72 15.90
N SER A 189 5.20 4.88 15.76
CA SER A 189 4.44 5.25 14.56
C SER A 189 5.28 5.18 13.31
N LEU A 190 4.62 5.10 12.15
CA LEU A 190 5.31 5.28 10.88
C LEU A 190 5.92 6.69 10.80
N ILE A 191 5.21 7.71 11.26
CA ILE A 191 5.68 9.10 11.21
C ILE A 191 6.95 9.30 12.03
N GLU A 192 7.06 8.71 13.22
CA GLU A 192 8.27 8.74 14.06
C GLU A 192 9.45 7.98 13.44
N GLN A 193 9.19 7.09 12.48
CA GLN A 193 10.22 6.36 11.74
C GLN A 193 10.66 7.10 10.47
N CYS A 194 9.94 8.13 10.05
CA CYS A 194 10.25 8.93 8.86
C CYS A 194 11.26 10.06 9.17
N ASP A 195 12.10 10.39 8.18
CA ASP A 195 12.77 11.69 8.13
C ASP A 195 11.81 12.71 7.50
N VAL A 196 11.32 13.65 8.31
CA VAL A 196 10.27 14.60 7.92
C VAL A 196 10.84 16.00 7.73
N SER A 197 10.60 16.59 6.56
CA SER A 197 10.91 18.00 6.28
C SER A 197 9.70 18.76 5.77
N GLU A 198 9.69 20.07 6.02
CA GLU A 198 8.64 20.97 5.56
C GLU A 198 9.25 22.16 4.83
N HIS A 199 8.64 22.51 3.70
CA HIS A 199 9.04 23.61 2.85
C HIS A 199 7.83 24.51 2.61
N ALA A 200 8.01 25.81 2.58
CA ALA A 200 6.96 26.77 2.25
C ALA A 200 7.48 27.74 1.20
N GLY A 201 6.62 28.12 0.26
CA GLY A 201 7.00 29.02 -0.82
C GLY A 201 5.93 29.10 -1.91
N SER A 202 6.29 29.72 -3.02
CA SER A 202 5.41 29.73 -4.19
C SER A 202 5.29 28.32 -4.77
N PRO A 203 4.18 27.97 -5.43
CA PRO A 203 4.03 26.67 -6.07
C PRO A 203 5.19 26.30 -7.01
N GLU A 204 5.73 27.26 -7.76
CA GLU A 204 6.85 27.05 -8.69
C GLU A 204 8.12 26.62 -7.96
N SER A 205 8.44 27.27 -6.83
CA SER A 205 9.63 26.92 -6.04
C SER A 205 9.51 25.50 -5.44
N LEU A 206 8.31 25.12 -5.00
CA LEU A 206 8.07 23.79 -4.44
C LEU A 206 8.04 22.71 -5.53
N GLN A 207 7.60 23.02 -6.74
CA GLN A 207 7.71 22.10 -7.88
C GLN A 207 9.17 21.73 -8.19
N GLU A 208 10.13 22.64 -8.01
CA GLU A 208 11.56 22.32 -8.20
C GLU A 208 12.03 21.27 -7.19
N ILE A 209 11.60 21.39 -5.93
CA ILE A 209 11.87 20.39 -4.88
C ILE A 209 11.25 19.04 -5.26
N VAL A 210 9.98 19.04 -5.69
CA VAL A 210 9.28 17.82 -6.12
C VAL A 210 10.01 17.14 -7.29
N ARG A 211 10.49 17.91 -8.27
CA ARG A 211 11.26 17.37 -9.42
C ARG A 211 12.59 16.75 -8.97
N ASP A 212 13.31 17.41 -8.07
CA ASP A 212 14.56 16.88 -7.53
C ASP A 212 14.32 15.55 -6.78
N LEU A 213 13.30 15.51 -5.91
CA LEU A 213 12.92 14.30 -5.19
C LEU A 213 12.52 13.17 -6.15
N LYS A 214 11.72 13.46 -7.18
CA LYS A 214 11.28 12.47 -8.19
C LYS A 214 12.45 11.84 -8.95
N SER A 215 13.55 12.56 -9.13
CA SER A 215 14.74 12.05 -9.81
C SER A 215 15.53 11.03 -8.98
N LYS A 216 15.35 11.04 -7.65
CA LYS A 216 16.12 10.24 -6.68
C LYS A 216 15.29 9.17 -5.98
N HIS A 217 13.97 9.38 -5.92
CA HIS A 217 13.06 8.61 -5.08
C HIS A 217 11.80 8.21 -5.84
N LYS A 218 11.19 7.11 -5.41
CA LYS A 218 9.80 6.80 -5.77
C LYS A 218 8.89 7.72 -4.96
N LEU A 219 8.26 8.67 -5.65
CA LEU A 219 7.31 9.58 -5.02
C LEU A 219 5.90 9.02 -4.97
N LEU A 220 5.31 9.13 -3.79
CA LEU A 220 3.89 8.96 -3.47
C LEU A 220 3.41 10.28 -2.88
N GLY A 221 2.11 10.56 -2.95
CA GLY A 221 1.61 11.79 -2.32
C GLY A 221 0.28 12.30 -2.85
N CYS A 222 -0.23 13.32 -2.17
CA CYS A 222 -1.49 13.97 -2.51
C CYS A 222 -1.44 15.47 -2.20
N SER A 223 -2.42 16.21 -2.72
CA SER A 223 -2.67 17.60 -2.28
C SER A 223 -3.89 17.63 -1.36
N ASP A 224 -4.00 18.68 -0.55
CA ASP A 224 -5.21 19.03 0.20
C ASP A 224 -6.40 19.45 -0.70
N GLY A 225 -6.21 19.49 -2.01
CA GLY A 225 -7.22 19.89 -2.99
C GLY A 225 -7.32 21.39 -3.24
N SER A 226 -6.51 22.21 -2.55
CA SER A 226 -6.36 23.64 -2.86
C SER A 226 -5.72 23.84 -4.23
N ASP A 227 -5.91 25.02 -4.83
CA ASP A 227 -5.31 25.34 -6.12
C ASP A 227 -3.79 25.44 -5.99
N GLU A 228 -3.29 25.99 -4.88
CA GLU A 228 -1.86 26.07 -4.58
C GLU A 228 -1.27 24.66 -4.37
N GLY A 229 -1.90 23.81 -3.57
CA GLY A 229 -1.45 22.43 -3.34
C GLY A 229 -1.46 21.59 -4.61
N ARG A 230 -2.50 21.72 -5.45
CA ARG A 230 -2.54 21.09 -6.78
C ARG A 230 -1.44 21.61 -7.69
N ALA A 231 -1.19 22.92 -7.68
CA ALA A 231 -0.14 23.52 -8.49
C ALA A 231 1.25 22.98 -8.13
N VAL A 232 1.55 22.75 -6.85
CA VAL A 232 2.83 22.13 -6.42
C VAL A 232 3.03 20.74 -7.04
N LEU A 233 1.93 19.98 -7.15
CA LEU A 233 1.93 18.60 -7.66
C LEU A 233 1.64 18.50 -9.15
N ASP A 234 1.42 19.62 -9.84
CA ASP A 234 1.15 19.64 -11.27
C ASP A 234 2.34 19.02 -12.02
N ARG A 235 2.05 18.00 -12.83
CA ARG A 235 3.02 17.21 -13.61
C ARG A 235 3.90 16.23 -12.81
N LEU A 236 3.45 15.81 -11.62
CA LEU A 236 3.90 14.54 -11.02
C LEU A 236 3.58 13.33 -11.90
#